data_AF-A0AAN9AK32-F1
#
_entry.id   AF-A0AAN9AK32-F1
#
_cell.length_a   1.000
_cell.length_b   1.000
_cell.length_c   1.000
_cell.angle_alpha   90.00
_cell.angle_beta   90.00
_cell.angle_gamma   90.00
#
_symmetry.space_group_name_H-M   'P 1'
#
loop_
_entity.id
_entity.type
_entity.pdbx_description
1 polymer ?
#
loop_
_entity_poly.entity_id
_entity_poly.type
_entity_poly.pdbx_seq_one_letter_code
_entity_poly.pdbx_strand_id
1 'polypeptide(L)'
;MCTGFQLLFSFHHDSEAPRKSNDVRFWNCSSGQWLQYQQHFPCNLQPDCVDGRDEDNCPYSSPECGRGMIAVGHKCCFIIPGNHESKTSWDIATATCRQLRGQLVSLNGPEEWRSVELLAAHVDNLMMIGLRTTNNTLPHVYDQCNQPLKTSTNVTLHHEMSRMSPRAVLR
;
A
#
# COMPACT_ATOMS: atom_id res chain seq x y z
N MET A 1 4.42 -26.56 24.74
CA MET A 1 4.39 -25.27 25.45
C MET A 1 3.55 -24.32 24.61
N CYS A 2 2.38 -23.91 25.09
CA CYS A 2 1.58 -22.88 24.42
C CYS A 2 1.94 -21.53 25.04
N THR A 3 2.57 -20.67 24.27
CA THR A 3 2.75 -19.27 24.63
C THR A 3 1.41 -18.55 24.48
N GLY A 4 0.88 -17.98 25.58
CA GLY A 4 -0.29 -17.11 25.54
C GLY A 4 0.03 -15.77 24.89
N PHE A 5 -1.00 -14.98 24.61
CA PHE A 5 -0.86 -13.59 24.14
C PHE A 5 -1.38 -12.61 25.20
N GLN A 6 -0.85 -11.40 25.21
CA GLN A 6 -1.30 -10.29 26.06
C GLN A 6 -2.03 -9.28 25.18
N LEU A 7 -3.25 -8.92 25.57
CA LEU A 7 -3.99 -7.82 24.94
C LEU A 7 -3.65 -6.52 25.68
N LEU A 8 -3.16 -5.52 24.94
CA LEU A 8 -2.94 -4.16 25.44
C LEU A 8 -3.99 -3.26 24.80
N PHE A 9 -4.73 -2.50 25.61
CA PHE A 9 -5.67 -1.48 25.13
C PHE A 9 -5.49 -0.19 25.94
N SER A 10 -5.81 0.92 25.30
CA SER A 10 -5.78 2.27 25.87
C SER A 10 -7.09 2.97 25.54
N PHE A 11 -7.65 3.72 26.50
CA PHE A 11 -8.80 4.58 26.28
C PHE A 11 -8.33 6.03 26.28
N HIS A 12 -8.77 6.80 25.31
CA HIS A 12 -8.53 8.24 25.20
C HIS A 12 -9.86 8.95 25.02
N HIS A 13 -9.93 10.20 25.44
CA HIS A 13 -11.17 10.97 25.32
C HIS A 13 -11.30 11.50 23.89
N ASP A 14 -12.50 11.52 23.30
CA ASP A 14 -12.70 11.98 21.91
C ASP A 14 -12.21 13.42 21.67
N SER A 15 -12.19 14.25 22.72
CA SER A 15 -11.65 15.61 22.67
C SER A 15 -10.13 15.69 22.44
N GLU A 16 -9.42 14.58 22.62
CA GLU A 16 -7.98 14.43 22.45
C GLU A 16 -7.60 13.90 21.06
N ALA A 17 -8.60 13.43 20.29
CA ALA A 17 -8.39 12.99 18.93
C ALA A 17 -7.88 14.15 18.05
N PRO A 18 -6.95 13.89 17.11
CA PRO A 18 -6.61 14.84 16.07
C PRO A 18 -7.86 15.35 15.37
N ARG A 19 -7.90 16.62 14.98
CA ARG A 19 -9.03 17.15 14.20
C ARG A 19 -8.85 16.83 12.73
N LYS A 20 -9.93 16.50 12.03
CA LYS A 20 -9.89 16.45 10.56
C LYS A 20 -9.48 17.80 9.99
N SER A 21 -8.66 17.76 8.95
CA SER A 21 -8.24 18.95 8.21
C SER A 21 -9.39 19.50 7.37
N ASN A 22 -9.15 20.58 6.64
CA ASN A 22 -10.12 21.09 5.66
C ASN A 22 -10.43 20.05 4.57
N ASP A 23 -9.46 19.21 4.24
CA ASP A 23 -9.71 17.96 3.52
C ASP A 23 -10.14 16.90 4.52
N VAL A 24 -11.41 16.51 4.47
CA VAL A 24 -12.05 15.52 5.36
C VAL A 24 -11.39 14.14 5.26
N ARG A 25 -10.55 13.92 4.25
CA ARG A 25 -9.71 12.72 4.10
C ARG A 25 -8.59 12.67 5.13
N PHE A 26 -7.99 13.80 5.48
CA PHE A 26 -6.77 13.84 6.28
C PHE A 26 -6.99 14.39 7.68
N TRP A 27 -6.21 13.89 8.63
CA TRP A 27 -6.18 14.34 10.02
C TRP A 27 -5.04 15.35 10.25
N ASN A 28 -5.30 16.38 11.04
CA ASN A 28 -4.27 17.29 11.52
C ASN A 28 -3.58 16.70 12.75
N CYS A 29 -2.65 15.79 12.49
CA CYS A 29 -1.88 15.11 13.53
C CYS A 29 -0.83 15.99 14.21
N SER A 30 -0.70 17.26 13.80
CA SER A 30 0.16 18.25 14.46
C SER A 30 -0.51 18.90 15.68
N SER A 31 -1.82 18.74 15.88
CA SER A 31 -2.49 19.22 17.09
C SER A 31 -2.07 18.43 18.34
N GLY A 32 -2.05 19.11 19.50
CA GLY A 32 -1.58 18.53 20.76
C GLY A 32 -2.27 17.19 21.10
N GLN A 33 -1.48 16.26 21.66
CA GLN A 33 -1.82 14.86 22.02
C GLN A 33 -1.49 13.75 20.99
N TRP A 34 -0.85 14.05 19.86
CA TRP A 34 -0.42 13.02 18.88
C TRP A 34 0.24 11.76 19.49
N LEU A 35 1.19 11.93 20.41
CA LEU A 35 1.92 10.81 21.00
C LEU A 35 1.03 9.79 21.71
N GLN A 36 -0.12 10.23 22.25
CA GLN A 36 -1.09 9.38 22.92
C GLN A 36 -2.05 8.71 21.92
N TYR A 37 -2.24 9.33 20.76
CA TYR A 37 -3.24 8.91 19.78
C TYR A 37 -2.66 8.13 18.58
N GLN A 38 -1.35 8.21 18.36
CA GLN A 38 -0.67 7.62 17.20
C GLN A 38 -0.92 6.11 17.06
N GLN A 39 -1.17 5.37 18.16
CA GLN A 39 -1.47 3.93 18.07
C GLN A 39 -2.80 3.61 17.37
N HIS A 40 -3.67 4.60 17.17
CA HIS A 40 -4.93 4.44 16.43
C HIS A 40 -4.77 4.56 14.92
N PHE A 41 -3.58 4.99 14.46
CA PHE A 41 -3.26 5.11 13.05
C PHE A 41 -2.41 3.89 12.64
N PRO A 42 -2.90 3.04 11.72
CA PRO A 42 -2.13 1.90 11.25
C PRO A 42 -0.95 2.37 10.40
N CYS A 43 0.20 1.71 10.52
CA CYS A 43 1.27 1.83 9.53
C CYS A 43 0.87 0.99 8.31
N ASN A 44 0.42 1.67 7.26
CA ASN A 44 -0.06 1.05 6.03
C ASN A 44 0.54 1.72 4.77
N LEU A 45 1.55 2.58 4.96
CA LEU A 45 2.22 3.38 3.93
C LEU A 45 1.29 4.33 3.19
N GLN A 46 0.15 4.67 3.80
CA GLN A 46 -0.81 5.61 3.27
C GLN A 46 -0.98 6.73 4.29
N PRO A 47 -0.66 7.98 3.94
CA PRO A 47 -0.79 9.08 4.90
C PRO A 47 -2.28 9.32 5.22
N ASP A 48 -2.64 9.07 6.47
CA ASP A 48 -3.88 9.51 7.10
C ASP A 48 -3.70 10.91 7.71
N CYS A 49 -2.47 11.29 8.07
CA CYS A 49 -2.13 12.64 8.52
C CYS A 49 -1.77 13.56 7.35
N VAL A 50 -2.11 14.86 7.47
CA VAL A 50 -1.75 15.88 6.46
C VAL A 50 -0.23 15.96 6.23
N ASP A 51 0.56 15.73 7.27
CA ASP A 51 2.02 15.75 7.26
C ASP A 51 2.67 14.35 7.17
N GLY A 52 1.85 13.30 6.96
CA GLY A 52 2.28 11.91 6.82
C GLY A 52 2.99 11.32 8.03
N ARG A 53 2.87 11.95 9.21
CA ARG A 53 3.61 11.55 10.42
C ARG A 53 3.11 10.24 11.05
N ASP A 54 1.92 9.80 10.67
CA ASP A 54 1.40 8.46 10.98
C ASP A 54 2.32 7.35 10.46
N GLU A 55 3.09 7.63 9.42
CA GLU A 55 4.04 6.69 8.82
C GLU A 55 5.48 6.82 9.34
N ASP A 56 5.74 7.71 10.31
CA ASP A 56 7.10 7.98 10.84
C ASP A 56 7.77 6.72 11.42
N ASN A 57 6.99 5.88 12.09
CA ASN A 57 7.47 4.67 12.77
C ASN A 57 7.13 3.38 12.01
N CYS A 58 6.75 3.50 10.73
CA CYS A 58 6.35 2.34 9.96
C CYS A 58 7.58 1.49 9.60
N PRO A 59 7.66 0.20 10.01
CA PRO A 59 8.84 -0.65 9.75
C PRO A 59 9.16 -0.84 8.27
N TYR A 60 8.20 -0.54 7.39
CA TYR A 60 8.33 -0.66 5.95
C TYR A 60 8.84 0.63 5.30
N SER A 61 8.81 1.77 6.01
CA SER A 61 9.35 3.03 5.50
C SER A 61 10.88 3.03 5.55
N SER A 62 11.53 3.57 4.53
CA SER A 62 12.98 3.73 4.50
C SER A 62 13.39 5.14 4.94
N PRO A 63 14.35 5.27 5.88
CA PRO A 63 14.91 6.57 6.27
C PRO A 63 15.48 7.38 5.10
N GLU A 64 15.90 6.71 4.01
CA GLU A 64 16.46 7.37 2.83
C GLU A 64 15.38 7.90 1.85
N CYS A 65 14.15 7.39 1.94
CA CYS A 65 13.05 7.74 1.07
C CYS A 65 12.04 8.70 1.70
N GLY A 66 12.08 8.86 3.03
CA GLY A 66 11.16 9.69 3.77
C GLY A 66 9.89 8.95 4.22
N ARG A 67 8.99 9.70 4.84
CA ARG A 67 7.79 9.18 5.51
C ARG A 67 6.86 8.44 4.55
N GLY A 68 6.43 7.24 4.93
CA GLY A 68 5.48 6.45 4.14
C GLY A 68 6.04 5.99 2.79
N MET A 69 7.36 6.08 2.58
CA MET A 69 8.01 5.68 1.34
C MET A 69 8.94 4.50 1.57
N ILE A 70 8.89 3.56 0.65
CA ILE A 70 9.68 2.34 0.66
C ILE A 70 10.90 2.51 -0.23
N ALA A 71 11.99 1.83 0.12
CA ALA A 71 13.13 1.67 -0.76
C ALA A 71 12.97 0.41 -1.61
N VAL A 72 13.07 0.57 -2.93
CA VAL A 72 12.99 -0.51 -3.92
C VAL A 72 14.20 -0.38 -4.84
N GLY A 73 15.27 -1.11 -4.53
CA GLY A 73 16.57 -0.91 -5.17
C GLY A 73 17.08 0.51 -4.94
N HIS A 74 17.26 1.27 -6.03
CA HIS A 74 17.67 2.69 -5.99
C HIS A 74 16.50 3.68 -6.10
N LYS A 75 15.27 3.22 -5.88
CA LYS A 75 14.04 4.00 -6.06
C LYS A 75 13.34 4.19 -4.73
N CYS A 76 12.72 5.34 -4.57
CA CYS A 76 11.74 5.58 -3.52
C CYS A 76 10.35 5.45 -4.11
N CYS A 77 9.52 4.62 -3.49
CA CYS A 77 8.15 4.39 -3.95
C CYS A 77 7.17 4.67 -2.81
N PHE A 78 5.98 5.10 -3.17
CA PHE A 78 4.88 5.33 -2.24
C PHE A 78 3.61 4.79 -2.86
N ILE A 79 2.62 4.50 -2.02
CA ILE A 79 1.35 3.94 -2.45
C ILE A 79 0.33 5.06 -2.49
N ILE A 80 -0.31 5.22 -3.64
CA ILE A 80 -1.47 6.09 -3.78
C ILE A 80 -2.68 5.18 -3.62
N PRO A 81 -3.43 5.29 -2.51
CA PRO A 81 -4.62 4.48 -2.35
C PRO A 81 -5.65 4.85 -3.41
N GLY A 82 -6.17 3.82 -4.08
CA GLY A 82 -7.34 3.97 -4.91
C GLY A 82 -8.57 4.20 -4.03
N ASN A 83 -9.54 4.96 -4.52
CA ASN A 83 -10.86 4.92 -3.93
C ASN A 83 -11.53 3.60 -4.37
N HIS A 84 -11.91 2.74 -3.42
CA HIS A 84 -12.60 1.48 -3.72
C HIS A 84 -13.90 1.68 -4.52
N GLU A 85 -14.53 2.85 -4.40
CA GLU A 85 -15.77 3.19 -5.10
C GLU A 85 -15.53 3.64 -6.55
N SER A 86 -14.34 4.16 -6.89
CA SER A 86 -14.02 4.60 -8.23
C SER A 86 -12.87 3.79 -8.82
N LYS A 87 -13.19 2.95 -9.81
CA LYS A 87 -12.18 2.25 -10.62
C LYS A 87 -11.26 3.27 -11.27
N THR A 88 -10.04 3.40 -10.74
CA THR A 88 -8.99 4.20 -11.35
C THR A 88 -8.47 3.46 -12.58
N SER A 89 -8.27 4.15 -13.70
CA SER A 89 -7.64 3.58 -14.90
C SER A 89 -6.13 3.77 -14.87
N TRP A 90 -5.39 2.96 -15.65
CA TRP A 90 -3.93 3.09 -15.76
C TRP A 90 -3.48 4.48 -16.22
N ASP A 91 -4.22 5.08 -17.17
CA ASP A 91 -3.90 6.43 -17.67
C ASP A 91 -4.10 7.49 -16.58
N ILE A 92 -5.16 7.37 -15.75
CA ILE A 92 -5.38 8.25 -14.59
C ILE A 92 -4.27 8.06 -13.57
N ALA A 93 -3.95 6.82 -13.18
CA ALA A 93 -2.89 6.53 -12.22
C ALA A 93 -1.52 7.08 -12.68
N THR A 94 -1.22 6.94 -13.98
CA THR A 94 -0.01 7.51 -14.59
C THR A 94 -0.01 9.03 -14.52
N ALA A 95 -1.13 9.68 -14.85
CA ALA A 95 -1.26 11.13 -14.78
C ALA A 95 -1.10 11.65 -13.35
N THR A 96 -1.71 10.97 -12.36
CA THR A 96 -1.57 11.30 -10.93
C THR A 96 -0.12 11.17 -10.48
N CYS A 97 0.56 10.08 -10.81
CA CYS A 97 1.99 9.93 -10.47
C CYS A 97 2.83 11.05 -11.08
N ARG A 98 2.57 11.44 -12.33
CA ARG A 98 3.27 12.54 -13.00
C ARG A 98 3.00 13.89 -12.34
N GLN A 99 1.78 14.16 -11.88
CA GLN A 99 1.45 15.38 -11.12
C GLN A 99 2.23 15.45 -9.81
N LEU A 100 2.47 14.31 -9.17
CA LEU A 100 3.32 14.18 -7.98
C LEU A 100 4.82 14.12 -8.30
N ARG A 101 5.22 14.48 -9.54
CA ARG A 101 6.61 14.44 -10.02
C ARG A 101 7.27 13.05 -9.97
N GLY A 102 6.45 12.01 -9.97
CA GLY A 102 6.87 10.61 -10.05
C GLY A 102 6.38 9.93 -11.33
N GLN A 103 6.44 8.61 -11.32
CA GLN A 103 5.91 7.75 -12.36
C GLN A 103 5.42 6.44 -11.73
N LEU A 104 4.54 5.71 -12.42
CA LEU A 104 4.22 4.35 -11.99
C LEU A 104 5.51 3.52 -11.95
N VAL A 105 5.65 2.71 -10.90
CA VAL A 105 6.89 1.99 -10.63
C VAL A 105 7.22 1.01 -11.76
N SER A 106 8.49 0.97 -12.17
CA SER A 106 9.05 -0.10 -12.99
C SER A 106 9.82 -1.06 -12.09
N LEU A 107 9.58 -2.36 -12.25
CA LEU A 107 10.19 -3.42 -11.46
C LEU A 107 11.00 -4.32 -12.41
N ASN A 108 12.32 -4.12 -12.40
CA ASN A 108 13.25 -4.67 -13.39
C ASN A 108 14.11 -5.82 -12.83
N GLY A 109 13.99 -6.15 -11.55
CA GLY A 109 14.78 -7.21 -10.91
C GLY A 109 14.02 -7.94 -9.80
N PRO A 110 14.43 -9.18 -9.46
CA PRO A 110 13.76 -9.98 -8.43
C PRO A 110 13.71 -9.31 -7.04
N GLU A 111 14.75 -8.56 -6.70
CA GLU A 111 14.80 -7.79 -5.44
C GLU A 111 13.71 -6.71 -5.40
N GLU A 112 13.52 -5.99 -6.51
CA GLU A 112 12.49 -4.96 -6.61
C GLU A 112 11.08 -5.55 -6.49
N TRP A 113 10.85 -6.72 -7.09
CA TRP A 113 9.60 -7.47 -6.96
C TRP A 113 9.35 -7.92 -5.52
N ARG A 114 10.37 -8.47 -4.85
CA ARG A 114 10.26 -8.93 -3.47
C ARG A 114 9.89 -7.79 -2.51
N SER A 115 10.46 -6.62 -2.70
CA SER A 115 10.12 -5.44 -1.88
C SER A 115 8.65 -5.06 -2.05
N VAL A 116 8.11 -5.08 -3.28
CA VAL A 116 6.70 -4.74 -3.54
C VAL A 116 5.74 -5.84 -3.09
N GLU A 117 6.10 -7.12 -3.22
CA GLU A 117 5.29 -8.25 -2.76
C GLU A 117 5.07 -8.24 -1.24
N LEU A 118 6.14 -7.96 -0.47
CA LEU A 118 6.04 -7.82 0.99
C LEU A 118 5.05 -6.73 1.39
N LEU A 119 4.93 -5.67 0.58
CA LEU A 119 4.03 -4.57 0.85
C LEU A 119 2.62 -4.89 0.40
N ALA A 120 2.44 -5.52 -0.75
CA ALA A 120 1.15 -5.99 -1.23
C ALA A 120 0.46 -6.94 -0.24
N ALA A 121 1.24 -7.68 0.56
CA ALA A 121 0.68 -8.51 1.63
C ALA A 121 0.06 -7.70 2.80
N HIS A 122 0.43 -6.42 2.95
CA HIS A 122 -0.02 -5.54 4.02
C HIS A 122 -1.11 -4.55 3.58
N VAL A 123 -1.12 -4.19 2.29
CA VAL A 123 -2.16 -3.34 1.69
C VAL A 123 -3.10 -4.22 0.90
N ASP A 124 -4.34 -4.37 1.39
CA ASP A 124 -5.40 -5.18 0.77
C ASP A 124 -5.96 -4.51 -0.51
N ASN A 125 -5.09 -4.28 -1.50
CA ASN A 125 -5.39 -3.48 -2.68
C ASN A 125 -4.62 -3.93 -3.93
N LEU A 126 -5.31 -3.93 -5.07
CA LEU A 126 -4.68 -4.11 -6.38
C LEU A 126 -3.85 -2.88 -6.74
N MET A 127 -2.56 -3.06 -6.99
CA MET A 127 -1.64 -1.98 -7.36
C MET A 127 -1.42 -1.89 -8.87
N MET A 128 -1.35 -0.67 -9.39
CA MET A 128 -0.95 -0.39 -10.78
C MET A 128 0.56 -0.11 -10.85
N ILE A 129 1.22 -0.70 -11.84
CA ILE A 129 2.65 -0.50 -12.12
C ILE A 129 2.85 0.05 -13.55
N GLY A 130 4.07 0.51 -13.84
CA GLY A 130 4.43 1.18 -15.09
C GLY A 130 4.51 0.27 -16.32
N LEU A 131 4.24 -1.04 -16.17
CA LEU A 131 4.23 -1.97 -17.29
C LEU A 131 2.95 -1.78 -18.11
N ARG A 132 3.10 -1.46 -19.40
CA ARG A 132 2.00 -1.39 -20.35
C ARG A 132 2.36 -2.17 -21.61
N THR A 133 1.48 -3.08 -22.01
CA THR A 133 1.57 -3.71 -23.33
C THR A 133 1.03 -2.73 -24.37
N THR A 134 1.82 -2.43 -25.39
CA THR A 134 1.32 -1.71 -26.57
C THR A 134 0.56 -2.68 -27.47
N ASN A 135 -0.49 -2.20 -28.14
CA ASN A 135 -1.17 -3.00 -29.16
C ASN A 135 -0.27 -3.11 -30.40
N ASN A 136 0.35 -4.28 -30.58
CA ASN A 136 0.81 -4.92 -31.82
C ASN A 136 1.47 -4.06 -32.92
N THR A 137 2.69 -3.58 -32.67
CA THR A 137 3.74 -3.44 -33.70
C THR A 137 5.13 -3.57 -33.07
N LEU A 138 5.40 -4.69 -32.39
CA LEU A 138 6.79 -5.04 -32.09
C LEU A 138 7.45 -5.54 -33.39
N PRO A 139 8.63 -5.03 -33.77
CA PRO A 139 9.38 -5.58 -34.89
C PRO A 139 9.63 -7.08 -34.69
N HIS A 140 9.56 -7.86 -35.78
CA HIS A 140 9.70 -9.32 -35.85
C HIS A 140 10.91 -9.91 -35.06
N VAL A 141 11.88 -9.07 -34.68
CA VAL A 141 13.06 -9.40 -33.87
C VAL A 141 12.68 -9.87 -32.45
N TYR A 142 11.54 -9.43 -31.91
CA TYR A 142 11.11 -9.81 -30.55
C TYR A 142 10.35 -11.14 -30.48
N ASP A 143 10.03 -11.77 -31.62
CA ASP A 143 9.29 -13.04 -31.64
C ASP A 143 10.08 -14.24 -31.09
N GLN A 144 11.41 -14.13 -31.00
CA GLN A 144 12.27 -15.20 -30.48
C GLN A 144 12.37 -15.25 -28.95
N CYS A 145 11.88 -14.22 -28.25
CA CYS A 145 11.74 -14.23 -26.79
C CYS A 145 10.33 -14.63 -26.32
N ASN A 146 9.42 -14.94 -27.26
CA ASN A 146 8.08 -15.45 -26.95
C ASN A 146 8.12 -16.93 -26.54
N GLN A 147 8.80 -17.23 -25.42
CA GLN A 147 8.16 -18.15 -24.50
C GLN A 147 7.06 -17.35 -23.80
N PRO A 148 5.84 -17.89 -23.68
CA PRO A 148 4.80 -17.20 -22.95
C PRO A 148 5.24 -17.11 -21.48
N LEU A 149 5.80 -15.96 -21.09
CA LEU A 149 5.52 -15.46 -19.74
C LEU A 149 4.00 -15.44 -19.67
N LYS A 150 3.43 -16.31 -18.85
CA LYS A 150 1.98 -16.43 -18.68
C LYS A 150 1.41 -15.05 -18.37
N THR A 151 0.91 -14.40 -19.41
CA THR A 151 0.33 -13.07 -19.42
C THR A 151 -1.13 -13.22 -19.04
N SER A 152 -1.36 -13.34 -17.74
CA SER A 152 -2.57 -12.89 -17.05
C SER A 152 -2.36 -13.17 -15.57
N THR A 153 -1.96 -12.14 -14.85
CA THR A 153 -2.42 -11.97 -13.48
C THR A 153 -2.95 -10.55 -13.47
N ASN A 154 -4.26 -10.32 -13.65
CA ASN A 154 -5.22 -10.57 -12.59
C ASN A 154 -4.49 -11.04 -11.34
N VAL A 155 -3.92 -10.13 -10.56
CA VAL A 155 -3.65 -10.43 -9.16
C VAL A 155 -5.03 -10.50 -8.48
N THR A 156 -5.77 -11.56 -8.83
CA THR A 156 -6.87 -12.07 -8.05
C THR A 156 -6.18 -13.04 -7.11
N LEU A 157 -5.96 -12.60 -5.87
CA LEU A 157 -5.61 -13.51 -4.79
C LEU A 157 -6.82 -14.45 -4.62
N HIS A 158 -6.79 -15.60 -5.29
CA HIS A 158 -7.71 -16.69 -4.99
C HIS A 158 -7.39 -17.17 -3.57
N HIS A 159 -8.22 -16.75 -2.62
CA HIS A 159 -8.25 -17.26 -1.28
C HIS A 159 -8.84 -18.68 -1.32
N GLU A 160 -8.05 -19.70 -1.68
CA GLU A 160 -8.38 -21.08 -1.33
C GLU A 160 -8.03 -21.30 0.15
N MET A 161 -8.97 -20.95 1.03
CA MET A 161 -9.04 -21.57 2.35
C MET A 161 -10.12 -22.65 2.32
N SER A 162 -9.70 -23.87 1.95
CA SER A 162 -10.44 -25.06 2.34
C SER A 162 -10.42 -25.21 3.86
N ARG A 163 -11.62 -25.17 4.44
CA ARG A 163 -12.04 -25.80 5.71
C ARG A 163 -11.30 -25.36 6.99
N MET A 164 -11.98 -24.53 7.77
CA MET A 164 -12.33 -24.90 9.15
C MET A 164 -13.57 -24.13 9.60
N SER A 165 -14.65 -24.87 9.86
CA SER A 165 -15.75 -24.40 10.71
C SER A 165 -15.19 -24.15 12.11
N PRO A 166 -15.72 -23.17 12.85
CA PRO A 166 -16.73 -23.58 13.82
C PRO A 166 -17.95 -22.65 13.85
N ARG A 167 -19.12 -23.28 13.94
CA ARG A 167 -20.23 -22.74 14.72
C ARG A 167 -19.73 -22.42 16.13
N ALA A 168 -19.91 -21.19 16.57
CA ALA A 168 -20.03 -20.87 18.00
C ALA A 168 -20.98 -19.67 18.14
N VAL A 169 -22.27 -19.99 18.30
CA VAL A 169 -23.26 -19.09 18.91
C VAL A 169 -23.26 -19.42 20.40
N LEU A 170 -22.75 -18.52 21.23
CA LEU A 170 -22.97 -18.37 22.69
C LEU A 170 -22.44 -16.95 23.01
N ARG A 171 -23.16 -15.99 23.59
CA ARG A 171 -24.42 -15.93 24.36
C ARG A 171 -25.28 -14.77 23.87
#